data_AF-A0AAW0M2E0-F1
#
_entry.id   AF-A0AAW0M2E0-F1
#
_cell.length_a   1.000
_cell.length_b   1.000
_cell.length_c   1.000
_cell.angle_alpha   90.00
_cell.angle_beta   90.00
_cell.angle_gamma   90.00
#
_symmetry.space_group_name_H-M   'P 1'
#
loop_
_entity.id
_entity.type
_entity.pdbx_description
1 polymer ?
#
loop_
_entity_poly.entity_id
_entity_poly.type
_entity_poly.pdbx_seq_one_letter_code
_entity_poly.pdbx_strand_id
1 'polypeptide(L)' 'MQKDRILKLAKGFRGRAKNCIRIARERVEKALQYSYRDRRNKKRDMRSLWIQRINAGTRQHVSVEHPVMFAWFNLVE' A
#
# COMPACT_ATOMS: atom_id res chain seq x y z
N MET A 1 -12.33 -25.26 -1.15
CA MET A 1 -12.24 -24.58 0.17
C MET A 1 -13.52 -24.85 0.95
N GLN A 2 -13.46 -25.33 2.20
CA GLN A 2 -14.65 -25.62 3.02
C GLN A 2 -15.35 -24.34 3.48
N LYS A 3 -16.69 -24.36 3.56
CA LYS A 3 -17.57 -23.21 3.89
C LYS A 3 -17.08 -22.43 5.12
N ASP A 4 -16.80 -23.12 6.21
CA ASP A 4 -16.44 -22.49 7.47
C ASP A 4 -15.10 -21.75 7.39
N ARG A 5 -14.15 -22.26 6.59
CA ARG A 5 -12.86 -21.58 6.36
C ARG A 5 -13.07 -20.27 5.58
N ILE A 6 -13.98 -20.27 4.60
CA ILE A 6 -14.29 -19.07 3.81
C ILE A 6 -14.94 -18.01 4.68
N LEU A 7 -15.90 -18.40 5.51
CA LEU A 7 -16.60 -17.47 6.40
C LEU A 7 -15.68 -16.92 7.49
N LYS A 8 -14.72 -17.71 7.98
CA LYS A 8 -13.64 -17.22 8.86
C LYS A 8 -12.79 -16.14 8.19
N LEU A 9 -12.38 -16.35 6.94
CA LEU A 9 -11.59 -15.38 6.16
C LEU A 9 -12.41 -14.15 5.74
N ALA A 10 -13.72 -14.32 5.52
CA ALA A 10 -14.64 -13.24 5.17
C ALA A 10 -15.13 -12.43 6.38
N LYS A 11 -14.65 -12.74 7.60
CA LYS A 11 -15.02 -12.01 8.81
C LYS A 11 -14.57 -10.55 8.68
N GLY A 12 -15.52 -9.63 8.86
CA GLY A 12 -15.30 -8.19 8.69
C GLY A 12 -15.70 -7.65 7.30
N PHE A 13 -16.08 -8.51 6.35
CA PHE A 13 -16.61 -8.03 5.07
C PHE A 13 -17.99 -7.35 5.24
N ARG A 14 -18.23 -6.29 4.46
CA ARG A 14 -19.44 -5.48 4.53
C ARG A 14 -20.62 -6.17 3.82
N GLY A 15 -21.82 -6.05 4.40
CA GLY A 15 -23.07 -6.53 3.78
C GLY A 15 -23.15 -8.06 3.66
N ARG A 16 -23.66 -8.55 2.52
CA ARG A 16 -23.89 -9.99 2.28
C ARG A 16 -22.61 -10.81 2.11
N ALA A 17 -21.46 -10.16 1.92
CA ALA A 17 -20.17 -10.82 1.71
C ALA A 17 -19.63 -11.57 2.93
N LYS A 18 -20.18 -11.34 4.14
CA LYS A 18 -19.83 -12.09 5.36
C LYS A 18 -20.74 -13.30 5.65
N ASN A 19 -21.94 -13.35 5.04
CA ASN A 19 -22.97 -14.37 5.34
C ASN A 19 -23.19 -15.33 4.15
N CYS A 20 -23.21 -14.82 2.92
CA CYS A 20 -23.51 -15.61 1.73
C CYS A 20 -22.23 -16.20 1.12
N ILE A 21 -22.14 -17.53 1.09
CA ILE A 21 -20.92 -18.24 0.67
C ILE A 21 -20.47 -17.91 -0.76
N ARG A 22 -21.41 -17.75 -1.70
CA ARG A 22 -21.09 -17.43 -3.10
C ARG A 22 -20.35 -16.09 -3.22
N ILE A 23 -20.89 -15.05 -2.60
CA ILE A 23 -20.30 -13.70 -2.59
C ILE A 23 -19.00 -13.68 -1.77
N ALA A 24 -18.98 -14.39 -0.64
CA ALA A 24 -17.80 -14.47 0.22
C ALA A 24 -16.60 -15.08 -0.52
N ARG A 25 -16.82 -16.14 -1.32
CA ARG A 25 -15.76 -16.79 -2.11
C ARG A 25 -15.07 -15.82 -3.06
N GLU A 26 -15.83 -15.13 -3.90
CA GLU A 26 -15.31 -14.16 -4.88
C GLU A 26 -14.52 -13.04 -4.19
N ARG A 27 -14.99 -12.58 -3.03
CA ARG A 27 -14.32 -11.52 -2.26
C ARG A 27 -13.05 -12.00 -1.58
N VAL A 28 -13.07 -13.19 -0.98
CA VAL A 28 -11.90 -13.78 -0.33
C VAL A 28 -10.80 -14.06 -1.36
N GLU A 29 -11.14 -14.58 -2.54
CA GLU A 29 -10.15 -14.83 -3.60
C GLU A 29 -9.44 -13.55 -4.03
N LYS A 30 -10.18 -12.47 -4.29
CA LYS A 30 -9.60 -11.16 -4.61
C LYS A 30 -8.76 -10.60 -3.45
N ALA A 31 -9.24 -10.73 -2.21
CA ALA A 31 -8.51 -10.25 -1.04
C ALA A 31 -7.17 -10.98 -0.86
N LEU A 32 -7.11 -12.28 -1.13
CA LEU A 32 -5.87 -13.06 -1.07
C LEU A 32 -4.88 -12.63 -2.16
N GLN A 33 -5.36 -12.37 -3.38
CA GLN A 33 -4.53 -11.86 -4.46
C GLN A 33 -3.94 -10.48 -4.12
N TYR A 34 -4.76 -9.56 -3.59
CA TYR A 34 -4.29 -8.25 -3.13
C TYR A 34 -3.29 -8.38 -1.99
N SER A 35 -3.57 -9.23 -1.00
CA SER A 35 -2.63 -9.48 0.11
C SER A 35 -1.26 -9.94 -0.39
N TYR A 36 -1.20 -10.83 -1.39
CA TYR A 36 0.07 -11.27 -1.97
C TYR A 36 0.81 -10.13 -2.69
N ARG A 37 0.10 -9.36 -3.52
CA ARG A 37 0.65 -8.20 -4.22
C ARG A 37 1.18 -7.16 -3.23
N ASP A 38 0.38 -6.82 -2.22
CA ASP A 38 0.67 -5.73 -1.28
C ASP A 38 1.84 -6.09 -0.36
N ARG A 39 2.06 -7.38 -0.03
CA ARG A 39 3.30 -7.82 0.67
C ARG A 39 4.57 -7.51 -0.11
N ARG A 40 4.52 -7.58 -1.45
CA ARG A 40 5.66 -7.19 -2.30
C ARG A 40 5.78 -5.68 -2.44
N ASN A 41 4.65 -4.98 -2.65
CA ASN A 41 4.63 -3.52 -2.80
C ASN A 41 5.02 -2.77 -1.53
N LYS A 42 4.65 -3.28 -0.33
CA LYS A 42 4.98 -2.65 0.97
C LYS A 42 6.46 -2.31 1.11
N LYS A 43 7.37 -3.15 0.59
CA LYS A 43 8.81 -2.90 0.63
C LYS A 43 9.20 -1.66 -0.19
N ARG A 44 8.57 -1.45 -1.35
CA ARG A 44 8.77 -0.28 -2.22
C ARG A 44 8.16 0.97 -1.60
N ASP A 45 6.93 0.88 -1.11
CA ASP A 45 6.20 2.02 -0.55
C ASP A 45 6.91 2.56 0.70
N MET A 46 7.38 1.67 1.58
CA MET A 46 8.17 2.06 2.76
C MET A 46 9.51 2.71 2.38
N ARG A 47 10.18 2.22 1.33
CA ARG A 47 11.42 2.84 0.83
C ARG A 47 11.16 4.24 0.30
N SER A 48 10.11 4.42 -0.49
CA SER A 48 9.71 5.75 -0.98
C SER A 48 9.42 6.71 0.18
N LEU A 49 8.67 6.25 1.18
CA LEU A 49 8.38 7.03 2.39
C LEU A 49 9.65 7.40 3.18
N TRP A 50 10.62 6.47 3.30
CA TRP A 50 11.89 6.76 3.96
C TRP A 50 12.70 7.82 3.23
N ILE A 51 12.78 7.73 1.90
CA ILE A 51 13.46 8.73 1.08
C ILE A 51 12.79 10.10 1.27
N GLN A 52 11.45 10.17 1.24
CA GLN A 52 10.72 11.41 1.48
C GLN A 52 11.01 12.01 2.85
N ARG A 53 11.01 11.19 3.92
CA ARG A 53 11.31 11.64 5.29
C ARG A 53 12.74 12.16 5.44
N ILE A 54 13.72 11.46 4.87
CA ILE A 54 15.12 11.88 4.88
C ILE A 54 15.29 13.18 4.10
N ASN A 55 14.72 13.25 2.89
CA ASN A 55 14.78 14.45 2.05
C ASN A 55 14.11 15.65 2.71
N ALA A 56 13.01 15.47 3.45
CA ALA A 56 12.39 16.55 4.22
C ALA A 56 13.32 17.09 5.32
N GLY A 57 13.99 16.18 6.06
CA GLY A 57 14.97 16.55 7.08
C GLY A 57 16.18 17.27 6.48
N THR A 58 16.79 16.75 5.41
CA THR A 58 17.94 17.40 4.76
C THR A 58 17.59 18.74 4.14
N ARG A 59 16.39 18.88 3.55
CA ARG A 59 15.91 20.17 3.04
C ARG A 59 15.83 21.22 4.15
N GLN A 60 15.33 20.89 5.34
CA GLN A 60 15.29 21.84 6.47
C GLN A 60 16.68 22.34 6.90
N HIS A 61 17.72 21.51 6.74
CA HIS A 61 19.10 21.88 7.11
C HIS A 61 19.89 22.54 5.98
N VAL A 62 19.62 22.20 4.71
CA VAL A 62 20.36 22.67 3.52
C VAL A 62 19.71 23.89 2.85
N SER A 63 18.45 24.21 3.17
CA SER A 63 17.69 25.28 2.50
C SER A 63 18.05 26.70 2.91
N VAL A 64 19.24 26.94 3.47
CA VAL A 64 19.76 28.31 3.62
C VAL A 64 20.73 28.72 2.52
N GLU A 65 21.20 27.82 1.63
CA GLU A 65 22.33 28.20 0.76
C GLU A 65 22.21 27.95 -0.76
N HIS A 66 21.44 26.99 -1.31
CA HIS A 66 21.51 26.74 -2.77
C HIS A 66 20.18 26.33 -3.45
N PRO A 67 19.51 27.25 -4.18
CA PRO A 67 18.27 26.96 -4.93
C PRO A 67 18.47 26.08 -6.19
N VAL A 68 19.71 25.85 -6.63
CA VAL A 68 20.03 25.15 -7.90
C VAL A 68 19.75 23.64 -7.89
N MET A 69 19.70 22.97 -6.72
CA MET A 69 19.41 21.53 -6.65
C MET A 69 17.94 21.16 -6.83
N PHE A 70 17.01 22.10 -6.62
CA PHE A 70 15.58 21.85 -6.85
C PHE A 70 15.21 21.88 -8.35
N ALA A 71 15.93 22.65 -9.17
CA ALA A 71 15.68 22.75 -10.61
C ALA A 71 16.09 21.46 -11.36
N TRP A 72 17.19 20.82 -10.96
CA TRP A 72 17.66 19.57 -11.59
C TRP A 72 16.75 18.36 -11.33
N PHE A 73 16.06 18.30 -10.19
CA PHE A 73 15.18 17.18 -9.86
C PHE A 73 13.82 17.25 -10.56
N ASN A 74 13.37 18.43 -10.99
CA ASN A 74 12.10 18.63 -11.70
C ASN A 74 12.25 18.71 -13.23
N LEU A 75 13.45 18.50 -13.77
CA LEU A 75 13.75 18.58 -15.22
C LEU A 75 13.96 17.20 -15.87
N VAL A 76 13.68 16.11 -15.15
CA VAL A 76 13.71 14.72 -15.65
C VAL A 76 12.31 14.09 -15.51
N GLU A 77 11.30 14.85 -15.91
CA GLU A 77 10.00 14.42 -16.45
C GLU A 77 9.74 15.28 -17.70
#